data_AF-A0A933ZPB7-F1
#
_entry.id   AF-A0A933ZPB7-F1
#
_cell.length_a   1.000
_cell.length_b   1.000
_cell.length_c   1.000
_cell.angle_alpha   90.00
_cell.angle_beta   90.00
_cell.angle_gamma   90.00
#
_symmetry.space_group_name_H-M   'P 1'
#
loop_
_entity.id
_entity.type
_entity.pdbx_description
1 polymer ?
#
loop_
_entity_poly.entity_id
_entity_poly.type
_entity_poly.pdbx_seq_one_letter_code
_entity_poly.pdbx_strand_id
1 'polypeptide(L)'
;MEALAVTLGIVPYLSGRTLFAVGIVLSWFALQGVWREGELSVKAMALGIAAGIVSLAVQAVAAKLREGLESLAESARATMRRLDALVTTVIALLFAAYLLGMLSRGIAQSSTSLGMEVRQASVTGDALVLLMVGVAAYTFARLRAWLADLFDLVPLSEVEGIRRALLLAESAWTVAGVLVALLLPLLGLLLAMLTFLFLVGLALVLREATRGAQGKCAACGAETHLAASTCRTCKAARAPKALGMLGRVLDKAPPDLGKHRLALLAARRCPSCADRLVTHEGETTCPSCRQPTFRDQEEAKSFVRYVDARLAALVPVFVLFGLVPILGLCAALVLYKISPAGALGGFVGWRHRLRTRVLRGLAMLALAFLQPVPVVGVLAVLAVIAIVHAWARRSFLATFSKSAGEVAPAPAPAAGATG
;
A
#
# COMPACT_ATOMS: atom_id res chain seq x y z
N MET A 1 10.48 9.45 -5.31
CA MET A 1 9.66 9.53 -4.08
C MET A 1 10.52 9.35 -2.82
N GLU A 2 11.30 8.28 -2.69
CA GLU A 2 12.20 8.09 -1.53
C GLU A 2 13.21 9.23 -1.37
N ALA A 3 13.89 9.63 -2.46
CA ALA A 3 14.78 10.78 -2.49
C ALA A 3 14.13 12.07 -1.97
N LEU A 4 12.87 12.30 -2.36
CA LEU A 4 12.07 13.47 -2.03
C LEU A 4 11.62 13.46 -0.57
N ALA A 5 11.23 12.29 -0.05
CA ALA A 5 10.88 12.11 1.36
C ALA A 5 12.10 12.27 2.28
N VAL A 6 13.26 11.74 1.88
CA VAL A 6 14.52 11.88 2.62
C VAL A 6 15.00 13.33 2.59
N THR A 7 15.02 13.99 1.43
CA THR A 7 15.43 15.39 1.34
C THR A 7 14.49 16.31 2.10
N LEU A 8 13.17 16.21 1.93
CA LEU A 8 12.21 17.03 2.69
C LEU A 8 12.22 16.72 4.19
N GLY A 9 12.41 15.45 4.58
CA GLY A 9 12.49 15.05 5.99
C GLY A 9 13.73 15.58 6.70
N ILE A 10 14.81 15.82 5.97
CA ILE A 10 16.07 16.34 6.51
C ILE A 10 16.06 17.89 6.65
N VAL A 11 15.23 18.59 5.88
CA VAL A 11 15.16 20.07 5.86
C VAL A 11 14.98 20.72 7.24
N PRO A 12 14.07 20.28 8.13
CA PRO A 12 13.91 20.88 9.44
C PRO A 12 15.19 20.80 10.28
N TYR A 13 15.95 19.71 10.12
CA TYR A 13 17.21 19.48 10.85
C TYR A 13 18.37 20.28 10.27
N LEU A 14 18.34 20.59 8.97
CA LEU A 14 19.27 21.51 8.34
C LEU A 14 19.09 22.93 8.89
N SER A 15 17.87 23.38 9.20
CA SER A 15 17.61 24.76 9.63
C SER A 15 18.23 25.20 10.96
N GLY A 16 18.69 24.27 11.81
CA GLY A 16 19.24 24.58 13.15
C GLY A 16 20.75 24.82 13.13
N ARG A 17 21.52 23.73 12.91
CA ARG A 17 22.98 23.77 12.71
C ARG A 17 23.29 23.08 11.38
N THR A 18 23.04 23.81 10.29
CA THR A 18 23.21 23.34 8.91
C THR A 18 24.51 22.60 8.69
N LEU A 19 25.64 23.17 9.12
CA LEU A 19 26.95 22.56 8.91
C LEU A 19 27.10 21.22 9.63
N PHE A 20 26.48 21.04 10.81
CA PHE A 20 26.55 19.81 11.60
C PHE A 20 25.72 18.71 10.97
N ALA A 21 24.47 19.04 10.63
CA ALA A 21 23.57 18.13 9.94
C ALA A 21 24.13 17.74 8.57
N VAL A 22 24.65 18.69 7.79
CA VAL A 22 25.31 18.40 6.51
C VAL A 22 26.56 17.56 6.71
N GLY A 23 27.38 17.84 7.71
CA GLY A 23 28.59 17.06 8.02
C GLY A 23 28.28 15.60 8.35
N ILE A 24 27.31 15.35 9.23
CA ILE A 24 26.91 13.97 9.57
C ILE A 24 26.32 13.27 8.37
N VAL A 25 25.45 13.94 7.61
CA VAL A 25 24.78 13.31 6.48
C VAL A 25 25.77 13.05 5.33
N LEU A 26 26.71 13.97 5.05
CA LEU A 26 27.81 13.72 4.09
C LEU A 26 28.69 12.55 4.53
N SER A 27 29.02 12.47 5.82
CA SER A 27 29.81 11.35 6.38
C SER A 27 29.07 10.03 6.21
N TRP A 28 27.75 10.02 6.44
CA TRP A 28 26.88 8.87 6.25
C TRP A 28 26.79 8.44 4.78
N PHE A 29 26.59 9.38 3.85
CA PHE A 29 26.53 9.07 2.42
C PHE A 29 27.89 8.63 1.86
N ALA A 30 28.99 9.18 2.36
CA ALA A 30 30.33 8.69 2.05
C ALA A 30 30.49 7.22 2.52
N LEU A 31 30.05 6.90 3.73
CA LEU A 31 30.00 5.52 4.25
C LEU A 31 29.12 4.58 3.40
N GLN A 32 27.96 5.05 2.91
CA GLN A 32 27.07 4.26 2.07
C GLN A 32 27.60 4.04 0.65
N GLY A 33 28.27 5.02 0.04
CA GLY A 33 28.90 4.88 -1.27
C GLY A 33 29.95 3.77 -1.28
N VAL A 34 30.71 3.67 -0.20
CA VAL A 34 31.74 2.64 0.05
C VAL A 34 31.12 1.25 0.17
N TRP A 35 29.98 1.14 0.87
CA TRP A 35 29.23 -0.11 0.96
C TRP A 35 28.74 -0.61 -0.40
N ARG A 36 28.45 0.31 -1.33
CA ARG A 36 27.89 -0.01 -2.65
C ARG A 36 28.92 -0.60 -3.62
N GLU A 37 30.19 -0.26 -3.44
CA GLU A 37 31.31 -0.80 -4.23
C GLU A 37 31.82 -2.15 -3.70
N GLY A 38 31.22 -2.68 -2.62
CA GLY A 38 31.52 -4.02 -2.09
C GLY A 38 32.84 -4.13 -1.32
N GLU A 39 33.72 -3.12 -1.41
CA GLU A 39 34.94 -3.02 -0.61
C GLU A 39 34.78 -1.96 0.49
N LEU A 40 34.62 -2.41 1.73
CA LEU A 40 34.81 -1.59 2.92
C LEU A 40 36.30 -1.20 3.04
N SER A 41 36.72 -0.27 2.18
CA SER A 41 38.08 0.27 2.21
C SER A 41 38.22 1.14 3.45
N VAL A 42 39.18 0.79 4.31
CA VAL A 42 39.57 1.59 5.50
C VAL A 42 39.81 3.05 5.13
N LYS A 43 40.30 3.31 3.91
CA LYS A 43 40.54 4.67 3.40
C LYS A 43 39.25 5.49 3.32
N ALA A 44 38.15 4.88 2.93
CA ALA A 44 36.91 5.61 2.72
C ALA A 44 36.09 5.77 4.01
N MET A 45 36.22 4.83 4.95
CA MET A 45 35.79 5.03 6.34
C MET A 45 36.58 6.17 7.00
N ALA A 46 37.90 6.21 6.81
CA ALA A 46 38.75 7.30 7.28
C ALA A 46 38.39 8.64 6.64
N LEU A 47 38.03 8.66 5.35
CA LEU A 47 37.61 9.86 4.63
C LEU A 47 36.26 10.39 5.13
N GLY A 48 35.30 9.50 5.43
CA GLY A 48 34.04 9.86 6.07
C GLY A 48 34.23 10.44 7.48
N ILE A 49 35.07 9.80 8.30
CA ILE A 49 35.41 10.31 9.64
C ILE A 49 36.13 11.67 9.55
N ALA A 50 37.09 11.81 8.64
CA ALA A 50 37.81 13.06 8.42
C ALA A 50 36.87 14.19 7.96
N ALA A 51 35.93 13.91 7.06
CA ALA A 51 34.91 14.88 6.64
C ALA A 51 34.03 15.32 7.81
N GLY A 52 33.64 14.40 8.69
CA GLY A 52 32.92 14.71 9.93
C GLY A 52 33.72 15.63 10.87
N ILE A 53 35.01 15.32 11.09
CA ILE A 53 35.92 16.12 11.93
C ILE A 53 36.14 17.52 11.33
N VAL A 54 36.36 17.62 10.02
CA VAL A 54 36.53 18.91 9.33
C VAL A 54 35.26 19.75 9.45
N SER A 55 34.08 19.15 9.31
CA SER A 55 32.81 19.87 9.50
C SER A 55 32.67 20.42 10.94
N LEU A 56 33.03 19.63 11.95
CA LEU A 56 33.05 20.08 13.35
C LEU A 56 34.04 21.23 13.58
N ALA A 57 35.23 21.15 13.00
CA ALA A 57 36.24 22.20 13.09
C ALA A 57 35.78 23.51 12.45
N VAL A 58 35.20 23.44 11.24
CA VAL A 58 34.64 24.61 10.54
C VAL A 58 33.53 25.27 11.36
N GLN A 59 32.68 24.49 12.05
CA GLN A 59 31.65 25.02 12.94
C GLN A 59 32.22 25.69 14.18
N ALA A 60 33.24 25.09 14.80
CA ALA A 60 33.90 25.69 15.95
C ALA A 60 34.52 27.05 15.59
N VAL A 61 35.16 27.13 14.41
CA VAL A 61 35.71 28.37 13.88
C VAL A 61 34.59 29.38 13.57
N ALA A 62 33.52 28.96 12.89
CA ALA A 62 32.40 29.84 12.57
C ALA A 62 31.70 30.38 13.83
N ALA A 63 31.54 29.54 14.86
CA ALA A 63 30.98 29.95 16.14
C ALA A 63 31.88 30.97 16.85
N LYS A 64 33.19 30.75 16.86
CA LYS A 64 34.16 31.70 17.43
C LYS A 64 34.23 33.02 16.66
N LEU A 65 34.15 32.97 15.34
CA LEU A 65 34.09 34.16 14.49
C LEU A 65 32.83 34.97 14.80
N ARG A 66 31.69 34.28 14.97
CA ARG A 66 30.40 34.89 15.33
C ARG A 66 30.46 35.56 16.72
N GLU A 67 31.00 34.88 17.72
CA GLU A 67 31.22 35.46 19.06
C GLU A 67 32.09 36.73 18.98
N GLY A 68 33.16 36.71 18.17
CA GLY A 68 34.02 37.88 17.96
C GLY A 68 33.32 39.04 17.26
N LEU A 69 32.53 38.76 16.22
CA LEU A 69 31.79 39.79 15.48
C LEU A 69 30.60 40.36 16.26
N GLU A 70 29.93 39.56 17.10
CA GLU A 70 28.84 40.02 17.97
C GLU A 70 29.31 41.01 19.03
N SER A 71 30.61 40.98 19.38
CA SER A 71 31.24 41.95 20.30
C SER A 71 31.52 43.32 19.66
N LEU A 72 31.48 43.44 18.33
CA LEU A 72 31.98 44.63 17.63
C LEU A 72 30.90 45.65 17.21
N ALA A 73 29.63 45.26 17.02
CA ALA A 73 28.56 46.23 16.73
C ALA A 73 27.15 45.63 16.90
N GLU A 74 26.26 46.36 17.56
CA GLU A 74 24.85 46.00 17.74
C GLU A 74 24.08 45.96 16.40
N SER A 75 24.44 46.86 15.47
CA SER A 75 23.92 46.89 14.10
C SER A 75 24.33 45.67 13.26
N ALA A 76 25.44 45.00 13.60
CA ALA A 76 25.90 43.80 12.89
C ALA A 76 25.05 42.55 13.22
N ARG A 77 24.38 42.51 14.38
CA ARG A 77 23.56 41.36 14.79
C ARG A 77 22.37 41.15 13.86
N ALA A 78 21.68 42.22 13.47
CA ALA A 78 20.50 42.15 12.59
C ALA A 78 20.86 41.71 11.16
N THR A 79 21.98 42.19 10.62
CA THR A 79 22.50 41.77 9.30
C THR A 79 23.00 40.33 9.32
N MET A 80 23.67 39.91 10.39
CA MET A 80 24.10 38.51 10.54
C MET A 80 22.93 37.53 10.57
N ARG A 81 21.84 37.85 11.28
CA ARG A 81 20.65 36.96 11.31
C ARG A 81 20.04 36.75 9.92
N ARG A 82 20.03 37.78 9.06
CA ARG A 82 19.56 37.67 7.67
C ARG A 82 20.52 36.85 6.80
N LEU A 83 21.82 37.05 6.97
CA LEU A 83 22.87 36.29 6.29
C LEU A 83 22.83 34.81 6.69
N ASP A 84 22.61 34.49 7.96
CA ASP A 84 22.55 33.12 8.48
C ASP A 84 21.43 32.30 7.81
N ALA A 85 20.25 32.91 7.64
CA ALA A 85 19.13 32.28 6.94
C ALA A 85 19.43 32.02 5.45
N LEU A 86 20.09 32.97 4.77
CA LEU A 86 20.50 32.82 3.37
C LEU A 86 21.57 31.75 3.21
N VAL A 87 22.62 31.79 4.03
CA VAL A 87 23.71 30.80 4.04
C VAL A 87 23.15 29.40 4.30
N THR A 88 22.25 29.27 5.29
CA THR A 88 21.57 28.01 5.60
C THR A 88 20.76 27.48 4.41
N THR A 89 20.04 28.35 3.73
CA THR A 89 19.24 27.98 2.54
C THR A 89 20.14 27.52 1.39
N VAL A 90 21.22 28.25 1.11
CA VAL A 90 22.19 27.89 0.06
C VAL A 90 22.85 26.55 0.37
N ILE A 91 23.27 26.32 1.61
CA ILE A 91 23.85 25.05 2.05
C ILE A 91 22.86 23.90 1.88
N ALA A 92 21.60 24.09 2.29
CA ALA A 92 20.56 23.07 2.13
C ALA A 92 20.27 22.75 0.65
N LEU A 93 20.25 23.77 -0.21
CA LEU A 93 20.08 23.61 -1.66
C LEU A 93 21.24 22.86 -2.31
N LEU A 94 22.48 23.26 -2.00
CA LEU A 94 23.69 22.58 -2.50
C LEU A 94 23.73 21.12 -2.04
N PHE A 95 23.35 20.88 -0.78
CA PHE A 95 23.30 19.55 -0.22
C PHE A 95 22.23 18.68 -0.90
N ALA A 96 21.02 19.20 -1.11
CA ALA A 96 19.98 18.49 -1.84
C ALA A 96 20.36 18.24 -3.31
N ALA A 97 21.01 19.21 -3.97
CA ALA A 97 21.51 19.04 -5.34
C ALA A 97 22.58 17.93 -5.41
N TYR A 98 23.49 17.88 -4.43
CA TYR A 98 24.46 16.79 -4.31
C TYR A 98 23.79 15.43 -4.13
N LEU A 99 22.79 15.33 -3.23
CA LEU A 99 22.05 14.08 -3.03
C LEU A 99 21.31 13.64 -4.28
N LEU A 100 20.61 14.54 -4.96
CA LEU A 100 19.94 14.25 -6.23
C LEU A 100 20.95 13.79 -7.30
N GLY A 101 22.12 14.44 -7.37
CA GLY A 101 23.20 14.06 -8.29
C GLY A 101 23.78 12.67 -7.99
N MET A 102 23.93 12.29 -6.73
CA MET A 102 24.37 10.94 -6.34
C MET A 102 23.31 9.88 -6.68
N LEU A 103 22.04 10.17 -6.39
CA LEU A 103 20.93 9.26 -6.65
C LEU A 103 20.73 9.03 -8.15
N SER A 104 20.82 10.08 -8.97
CA SER A 104 20.68 9.98 -10.43
C SER A 104 21.80 9.15 -11.06
N ARG A 105 23.05 9.32 -10.60
CA ARG A 105 24.20 8.49 -11.05
C ARG A 105 24.04 7.02 -10.67
N GLY A 106 23.57 6.73 -9.46
CA GLY A 106 23.37 5.36 -9.00
C GLY A 106 22.28 4.61 -9.78
N ILE A 107 21.22 5.30 -10.20
CA ILE A 107 20.18 4.72 -11.05
C ILE A 107 20.71 4.48 -12.46
N ALA A 108 21.45 5.44 -13.03
CA ALA A 108 22.01 5.34 -14.38
C ALA A 108 22.92 4.11 -14.55
N GLN A 109 23.82 3.82 -13.60
CA GLN A 109 24.69 2.64 -13.65
C GLN A 109 23.91 1.32 -13.58
N SER A 110 22.85 1.25 -12.77
CA SER A 110 22.04 0.03 -12.66
C SER A 110 21.23 -0.27 -13.93
N SER A 111 20.75 0.75 -14.63
CA SER A 111 19.99 0.58 -15.89
C SER A 111 20.85 0.08 -17.06
N THR A 112 22.12 0.51 -17.15
CA THR A 112 23.03 0.06 -18.22
C THR A 112 23.33 -1.44 -18.11
N SER A 113 23.39 -1.97 -16.88
CA SER A 113 23.61 -3.40 -16.64
C SER A 113 22.43 -4.31 -17.06
N LEU A 114 21.23 -3.74 -17.20
CA LEU A 114 20.01 -4.46 -17.57
C LEU A 114 19.57 -4.21 -19.02
N GLY A 115 20.37 -3.47 -19.82
CA GLY A 115 20.07 -3.18 -21.22
C GLY A 115 18.82 -2.34 -21.46
N MET A 116 18.27 -1.70 -20.43
CA MET A 116 17.12 -0.81 -20.55
C MET A 116 17.57 0.65 -20.53
N GLU A 117 17.41 1.36 -21.64
CA GLU A 117 17.53 2.82 -21.67
C GLU A 117 16.40 3.43 -20.85
N VAL A 118 16.65 3.66 -19.57
CA VAL A 118 15.76 4.46 -18.73
C VAL A 118 15.95 5.91 -19.14
N ARG A 119 15.05 6.44 -19.98
CA ARG A 119 14.94 7.88 -20.23
C ARG A 119 14.84 8.58 -18.87
N GLN A 120 15.87 9.37 -18.58
CA GLN A 120 16.05 10.09 -17.32
C GLN A 120 14.78 10.86 -16.95
N ALA A 121 14.44 10.81 -15.66
CA ALA A 121 13.43 11.66 -15.06
C ALA A 121 13.64 13.11 -15.51
N SER A 122 12.56 13.74 -15.96
CA SER A 122 12.59 15.05 -16.59
C SER A 122 13.27 16.08 -15.68
N VAL A 123 14.10 16.95 -16.27
CA VAL A 123 14.74 18.13 -15.65
C VAL A 123 13.77 18.95 -14.78
N THR A 124 12.47 18.91 -15.10
CA THR A 124 11.39 19.55 -14.35
C THR A 124 11.14 18.96 -12.95
N GLY A 125 11.35 17.66 -12.74
CA GLY A 125 11.11 17.00 -11.45
C GLY A 125 12.16 17.38 -10.41
N ASP A 126 13.43 17.29 -10.78
CA ASP A 126 14.56 17.58 -9.89
C ASP A 126 14.59 19.05 -9.48
N ALA A 127 14.32 19.96 -10.43
CA ALA A 127 14.21 21.38 -10.16
C ALA A 127 13.09 21.70 -9.15
N LEU A 128 11.93 21.01 -9.25
CA LEU A 128 10.83 21.16 -8.31
C LEU A 128 11.23 20.70 -6.90
N VAL A 129 11.96 19.58 -6.77
CA VAL A 129 12.44 19.11 -5.46
C VAL A 129 13.40 20.11 -4.83
N LEU A 130 14.35 20.63 -5.61
CA LEU A 130 15.29 21.63 -5.12
C LEU A 130 14.57 22.91 -4.69
N LEU A 131 13.60 23.37 -5.48
CA LEU A 131 12.78 24.53 -5.13
C LEU A 131 12.05 24.30 -3.79
N MET A 132 11.41 23.14 -3.63
CA MET A 132 10.67 22.79 -2.40
C MET A 132 11.60 22.73 -1.19
N VAL A 133 12.78 22.12 -1.32
CA VAL A 133 13.81 22.08 -0.27
C VAL A 133 14.28 23.49 0.09
N GLY A 134 14.55 24.33 -0.90
CA GLY A 134 14.99 25.71 -0.70
C GLY A 134 13.95 26.56 0.03
N VAL A 135 12.68 26.50 -0.41
CA VAL A 135 11.57 27.21 0.24
C VAL A 135 11.37 26.72 1.67
N ALA A 136 11.39 25.41 1.90
CA ALA A 136 11.25 24.84 3.23
C ALA A 136 12.45 25.23 4.14
N ALA A 137 13.68 25.13 3.67
CA ALA A 137 14.87 25.51 4.46
C ALA A 137 14.86 26.99 4.83
N TYR A 138 14.50 27.85 3.88
CA TYR A 138 14.37 29.30 4.11
C TYR A 138 13.28 29.63 5.13
N THR A 139 12.08 29.04 4.97
CA THR A 139 10.95 29.29 5.88
C THR A 139 11.26 28.82 7.30
N PHE A 140 11.88 27.65 7.48
CA PHE A 140 12.31 27.20 8.80
C PHE A 140 13.42 28.07 9.40
N ALA A 141 14.43 28.46 8.61
CA ALA A 141 15.48 29.36 9.09
C ALA A 141 14.92 30.73 9.51
N ARG A 142 13.95 31.25 8.74
CA ARG A 142 13.25 32.50 9.03
C ARG A 142 12.39 32.39 10.31
N LEU A 143 11.64 31.31 10.45
CA LEU A 143 10.82 31.04 11.63
C LEU A 143 11.69 30.94 12.89
N ARG A 144 12.83 30.25 12.79
CA ARG A 144 13.80 30.13 13.87
C ARG A 144 14.38 31.49 14.27
N ALA A 145 14.78 32.32 13.30
CA ALA A 145 15.28 33.67 13.58
C ALA A 145 14.21 34.51 14.30
N TRP A 146 12.95 34.42 13.85
CA TRP A 146 11.83 35.10 14.50
C TRP A 146 11.56 34.61 15.93
N LEU A 147 11.65 33.29 16.18
CA LEU A 147 11.54 32.73 17.53
C LEU A 147 12.68 33.21 18.43
N ALA A 148 13.91 33.30 17.92
CA ALA A 148 15.03 33.86 18.67
C ALA A 148 14.79 35.34 19.03
N ASP A 149 14.28 36.15 18.10
CA ASP A 149 13.88 37.54 18.38
C ASP A 149 12.81 37.61 19.48
N LEU A 150 11.84 36.67 19.48
CA LEU A 150 10.81 36.59 20.51
C LEU A 150 11.38 36.23 21.89
N PHE A 151 12.39 35.36 21.95
CA PHE A 151 13.08 35.01 23.19
C PHE A 151 13.97 36.15 23.71
N ASP A 152 14.56 36.95 22.83
CA ASP A 152 15.36 38.14 23.22
C ASP A 152 14.50 39.19 23.95
N LEU A 153 13.19 39.26 23.67
CA LEU A 153 12.26 40.17 24.36
C LEU A 153 11.92 39.73 25.79
N VAL A 154 12.26 38.50 26.16
CA VAL A 154 11.97 37.94 27.47
C VAL A 154 13.25 38.01 28.32
N PRO A 155 13.25 38.71 29.49
CA PRO A 155 14.45 38.91 30.31
C PRO A 155 15.02 37.62 30.94
N LEU A 156 14.42 36.46 30.67
CA LEU A 156 14.96 35.16 31.05
C LEU A 156 16.24 34.78 30.28
N SER A 157 16.55 35.45 29.17
CA SER A 157 17.75 35.19 28.34
C SER A 157 19.06 35.59 29.01
N GLU A 158 19.03 36.49 30.01
CA GLU A 158 20.22 36.94 30.75
C GLU A 158 20.71 35.90 31.78
N VAL A 159 19.88 34.90 32.10
CA VAL A 159 20.26 33.81 33.01
C VAL A 159 21.05 32.75 32.24
N GLU A 160 22.37 32.71 32.44
CA GLU A 160 23.32 31.79 31.78
C GLU A 160 22.85 30.31 31.79
N GLY A 161 22.14 29.88 32.84
CA GLY A 161 21.58 28.53 32.94
C GLY A 161 20.50 28.23 31.88
N ILE A 162 19.62 29.18 31.58
CA ILE A 162 18.53 29.01 30.59
C ILE A 162 19.11 28.97 29.18
N ARG A 163 20.08 29.84 28.89
CA ARG A 163 20.80 29.87 27.62
C ARG A 163 21.50 28.53 27.33
N ARG A 164 22.19 27.96 28.33
CA ARG A 164 22.81 26.62 28.21
C ARG A 164 21.78 25.51 28.00
N ALA A 165 20.66 25.56 28.73
CA ALA A 165 19.58 24.57 28.57
C ALA A 165 18.96 24.62 27.17
N LEU A 166 18.75 25.81 26.61
CA LEU A 166 18.22 25.99 25.26
C LEU A 166 19.20 25.48 24.18
N LEU A 167 20.50 25.79 24.33
CA LEU A 167 21.57 25.26 23.49
C LEU A 167 21.63 23.72 23.54
N LEU A 168 21.50 23.15 24.74
CA LEU A 168 21.47 21.70 24.92
C LEU A 168 20.24 21.09 24.23
N ALA A 169 19.05 21.65 24.45
CA ALA A 169 17.80 21.19 23.83
C ALA A 169 17.87 21.24 22.30
N GLU A 170 18.43 22.30 21.74
CA GLU A 170 18.62 22.45 20.30
C GLU A 170 19.61 21.42 19.74
N SER A 171 20.74 21.22 20.42
CA SER A 171 21.74 20.22 20.02
C SER A 171 21.18 18.80 20.14
N ALA A 172 20.43 18.50 21.20
CA ALA A 172 19.75 17.23 21.38
C ALA A 172 18.71 17.00 20.27
N TRP A 173 17.94 18.02 19.90
CA TRP A 173 16.94 17.94 18.82
C TRP A 173 17.59 17.67 17.46
N THR A 174 18.69 18.34 17.13
CA THR A 174 19.40 18.11 15.86
C THR A 174 20.04 16.72 15.79
N VAL A 175 20.69 16.27 16.86
CA VAL A 175 21.26 14.91 16.95
C VAL A 175 20.16 13.84 16.89
N ALA A 176 19.10 13.99 17.69
CA ALA A 176 17.97 13.06 17.69
C ALA A 176 17.29 13.01 16.32
N GLY A 177 17.14 14.16 15.66
CA GLY A 177 16.60 14.26 14.31
C GLY A 177 17.38 13.48 13.27
N VAL A 178 18.70 13.63 13.26
CA VAL A 178 19.58 12.88 12.36
C VAL A 178 19.54 11.39 12.69
N LEU A 179 19.52 11.02 13.97
CA LEU A 179 19.40 9.61 14.38
C LEU A 179 18.06 9.00 13.92
N VAL A 180 16.95 9.74 14.05
CA VAL A 180 15.64 9.32 13.54
C VAL A 180 15.66 9.15 12.03
N ALA A 181 16.27 10.08 11.29
CA ALA A 181 16.42 9.96 9.84
C ALA A 181 17.22 8.72 9.44
N LEU A 182 18.25 8.37 10.23
CA LEU A 182 19.06 7.15 10.07
C LEU A 182 18.27 5.86 10.35
N LEU A 183 17.40 5.90 11.37
CA LEU A 183 16.58 4.77 11.80
C LEU A 183 15.30 4.62 10.96
N LEU A 184 14.89 5.65 10.21
CA LEU A 184 13.71 5.63 9.36
C LEU A 184 13.65 4.45 8.37
N PRO A 185 14.73 4.08 7.64
CA PRO A 185 14.70 2.88 6.79
C PRO A 185 14.51 1.58 7.58
N LEU A 186 15.13 1.45 8.76
CA LEU A 186 14.95 0.30 9.65
C LEU A 186 13.51 0.23 10.16
N LEU A 187 12.92 1.37 10.54
CA LEU A 187 11.54 1.46 10.97
C LEU A 187 10.57 1.13 9.82
N GLY A 188 10.88 1.58 8.60
CA GLY A 188 10.15 1.24 7.38
C GLY A 188 10.19 -0.26 7.08
N LEU A 189 11.36 -0.89 7.20
CA LEU A 189 11.52 -2.34 7.06
C LEU A 189 10.74 -3.10 8.13
N LEU A 190 10.80 -2.65 9.40
CA LEU A 190 10.03 -3.23 10.49
C LEU A 190 8.53 -3.15 10.22
N LEU A 191 8.02 -2.00 9.81
CA LEU A 191 6.61 -1.80 9.45
C LEU A 191 6.19 -2.68 8.26
N ALA A 192 7.04 -2.78 7.23
CA ALA A 192 6.79 -3.65 6.09
C ALA A 192 6.74 -5.13 6.51
N MET A 193 7.66 -5.57 7.36
CA MET A 193 7.71 -6.92 7.91
C MET A 193 6.46 -7.22 8.74
N LEU A 194 6.07 -6.32 9.65
CA LEU A 194 4.85 -6.46 10.45
C LEU A 194 3.61 -6.52 9.57
N THR A 195 3.53 -5.68 8.54
CA THR A 195 2.42 -5.69 7.56
C THR A 195 2.38 -7.02 6.81
N PHE A 196 3.52 -7.52 6.36
CA PHE A 196 3.60 -8.82 5.68
C PHE A 196 3.18 -9.97 6.60
N LEU A 197 3.70 -10.02 7.83
CA LEU A 197 3.32 -11.02 8.83
C LEU A 197 1.82 -10.97 9.16
N PHE A 198 1.27 -9.76 9.30
CA PHE A 198 -0.17 -9.57 9.48
C PHE A 198 -0.98 -10.11 8.30
N LEU A 199 -0.58 -9.81 7.06
CA LEU A 199 -1.26 -10.31 5.86
C LEU A 199 -1.18 -11.82 5.72
N VAL A 200 -0.02 -12.43 6.06
CA VAL A 200 0.16 -13.89 6.09
C VAL A 200 -0.72 -14.51 7.17
N GLY A 201 -0.69 -13.97 8.40
CA GLY A 201 -1.52 -14.42 9.51
C GLY A 201 -3.01 -14.34 9.16
N LEU A 202 -3.46 -13.21 8.61
CA LEU A 202 -4.83 -13.03 8.13
C LEU A 202 -5.17 -14.04 7.03
N ALA A 203 -4.26 -14.29 6.08
CA ALA A 203 -4.48 -15.28 5.03
C ALA A 203 -4.62 -16.70 5.58
N LEU A 204 -3.83 -17.08 6.60
CA LEU A 204 -3.93 -18.38 7.26
C LEU A 204 -5.25 -18.51 8.03
N VAL A 205 -5.63 -17.50 8.81
CA VAL A 205 -6.90 -17.46 9.54
C VAL A 205 -8.09 -17.53 8.58
N LEU A 206 -8.05 -16.77 7.48
CA LEU A 206 -9.11 -16.82 6.45
C LEU A 206 -9.15 -18.17 5.74
N ARG A 207 -8.01 -18.83 5.48
CA ARG A 207 -7.98 -20.19 4.92
C ARG A 207 -8.67 -21.18 5.85
N GLU A 208 -8.39 -21.11 7.14
CA GLU A 208 -9.00 -22.02 8.12
C GLU A 208 -10.49 -21.73 8.29
N ALA A 209 -10.87 -20.46 8.45
CA ALA A 209 -12.26 -20.04 8.53
C ALA A 209 -13.08 -20.42 7.29
N THR A 210 -12.45 -20.42 6.10
CA THR A 210 -13.11 -20.79 4.84
C THR A 210 -13.11 -22.29 4.55
N ARG A 211 -12.33 -23.14 5.23
CA ARG A 211 -12.45 -24.61 5.10
C ARG A 211 -13.86 -25.08 5.45
N GLY A 212 -14.48 -24.40 6.42
CA GLY A 212 -15.86 -24.62 6.83
C GLY A 212 -16.03 -25.90 7.64
N ALA A 213 -17.07 -25.95 8.46
CA ALA A 213 -17.33 -27.11 9.32
C ALA A 213 -17.69 -28.34 8.47
N GLN A 214 -16.97 -29.43 8.70
CA GLN A 214 -17.20 -30.74 8.08
C GLN A 214 -17.85 -31.68 9.09
N GLY A 215 -18.64 -32.63 8.60
CA GLY A 215 -19.27 -33.65 9.42
C GLY A 215 -19.38 -34.98 8.69
N LYS A 216 -19.36 -36.07 9.46
CA LYS A 216 -19.45 -37.44 8.94
C LYS A 216 -20.81 -37.70 8.31
N CYS A 217 -20.85 -38.40 7.19
CA CYS A 217 -22.09 -38.87 6.57
C CYS A 217 -22.74 -39.98 7.39
N ALA A 218 -24.05 -39.86 7.65
CA ALA A 218 -24.79 -40.89 8.36
C ALA A 218 -24.86 -42.21 7.57
N ALA A 219 -24.83 -42.14 6.23
CA ALA A 219 -24.93 -43.33 5.37
C ALA A 219 -23.58 -44.02 5.13
N CYS A 220 -22.48 -43.27 4.93
CA CYS A 220 -21.19 -43.85 4.52
C CYS A 220 -19.98 -43.42 5.38
N GLY A 221 -20.19 -42.63 6.44
CA GLY A 221 -19.12 -42.17 7.34
C GLY A 221 -18.17 -41.11 6.77
N ALA A 222 -18.17 -40.87 5.45
CA ALA A 222 -17.27 -39.91 4.80
C ALA A 222 -17.45 -38.47 5.32
N GLU A 223 -16.35 -37.73 5.43
CA GLU A 223 -16.38 -36.31 5.78
C GLU A 223 -16.91 -35.48 4.61
N THR A 224 -17.99 -34.75 4.86
CA THR A 224 -18.57 -33.80 3.91
C THR A 224 -18.86 -32.48 4.59
N HIS A 225 -18.85 -31.40 3.81
CA HIS A 225 -19.18 -30.07 4.33
C HIS A 225 -20.62 -30.02 4.84
N LEU A 226 -20.87 -29.40 5.99
CA LEU A 226 -22.19 -29.40 6.64
C LEU A 226 -23.27 -28.62 5.86
N ALA A 227 -22.87 -27.73 4.96
CA ALA A 227 -23.80 -27.02 4.07
C ALA A 227 -24.22 -27.83 2.83
N ALA A 228 -23.73 -29.06 2.65
CA ALA A 228 -24.04 -29.93 1.52
C ALA A 228 -25.47 -30.50 1.64
N SER A 229 -26.22 -30.49 0.53
CA SER A 229 -27.51 -31.17 0.45
C SER A 229 -27.37 -32.65 0.06
N THR A 230 -26.23 -33.03 -0.53
CA THR A 230 -25.94 -34.43 -0.90
C THR A 230 -24.51 -34.82 -0.55
N CYS A 231 -24.31 -36.07 -0.16
CA CYS A 231 -22.97 -36.60 0.10
C CYS A 231 -22.18 -36.76 -1.22
N ARG A 232 -20.90 -36.34 -1.24
CA ARG A 232 -20.04 -36.48 -2.43
C ARG A 232 -19.79 -37.94 -2.83
N THR A 233 -19.67 -38.84 -1.84
CA THR A 233 -19.32 -40.26 -2.07
C THR A 233 -20.55 -41.11 -2.39
N CYS A 234 -21.51 -41.21 -1.45
CA CYS A 234 -22.68 -42.07 -1.61
C CYS A 234 -23.92 -41.40 -2.22
N LYS A 235 -23.86 -40.09 -2.53
CA LYS A 235 -24.97 -39.29 -3.06
C LYS A 235 -26.24 -39.23 -2.19
N ALA A 236 -26.23 -39.80 -0.98
CA ALA A 236 -27.35 -39.73 -0.05
C ALA A 236 -27.73 -38.27 0.28
N ALA A 237 -29.03 -38.01 0.36
CA ALA A 237 -29.57 -36.71 0.73
C ALA A 237 -29.25 -36.38 2.20
N ARG A 238 -29.00 -35.10 2.48
CA ARG A 238 -28.69 -34.58 3.82
C ARG A 238 -29.43 -33.26 4.05
N ALA A 239 -29.79 -32.99 5.29
CA ALA A 239 -30.30 -31.69 5.69
C ALA A 239 -29.14 -30.68 5.72
N PRO A 240 -29.10 -29.67 4.82
CA PRO A 240 -28.01 -28.72 4.77
C PRO A 240 -28.10 -27.72 5.93
N LYS A 241 -26.96 -27.28 6.45
CA LYS A 241 -26.86 -26.12 7.33
C LYS A 241 -26.69 -24.82 6.52
N ALA A 242 -27.22 -23.71 7.03
CA ALA A 242 -27.17 -22.42 6.35
C ALA A 242 -25.74 -21.85 6.26
N LEU A 243 -25.50 -20.98 5.28
CA LEU A 243 -24.25 -20.25 5.11
C LEU A 243 -24.41 -18.78 5.50
N GLY A 244 -23.48 -18.28 6.32
CA GLY A 244 -23.34 -16.87 6.62
C GLY A 244 -22.67 -16.09 5.49
N MET A 245 -22.57 -14.77 5.67
CA MET A 245 -22.12 -13.83 4.62
C MET A 245 -20.67 -14.04 4.15
N LEU A 246 -19.82 -14.64 5.00
CA LEU A 246 -18.42 -14.96 4.71
C LEU A 246 -18.19 -16.46 4.43
N GLY A 247 -19.25 -17.23 4.17
CA GLY A 247 -19.15 -18.66 3.91
C GLY A 247 -18.98 -19.54 5.16
N ARG A 248 -19.15 -18.97 6.36
CA ARG A 248 -19.20 -19.73 7.63
C ARG A 248 -20.50 -20.52 7.73
N VAL A 249 -20.43 -21.76 8.16
CA VAL A 249 -21.62 -22.58 8.43
C VAL A 249 -22.31 -22.09 9.70
N LEU A 250 -23.62 -21.87 9.63
CA LEU A 250 -24.49 -21.53 10.76
C LEU A 250 -25.16 -22.80 11.27
N ASP A 251 -25.46 -22.90 12.56
CA ASP A 251 -26.10 -24.10 13.13
C ASP A 251 -27.60 -24.24 12.79
N LYS A 252 -28.15 -23.27 12.06
CA LYS A 252 -29.56 -23.25 11.66
C LYS A 252 -29.72 -23.84 10.26
N ALA A 253 -30.89 -24.45 10.01
CA ALA A 253 -31.29 -24.83 8.66
C ALA A 253 -31.48 -23.57 7.77
N PRO A 254 -31.20 -23.66 6.46
CA PRO A 254 -31.44 -22.55 5.55
C PRO A 254 -32.95 -22.27 5.46
N PRO A 255 -33.37 -20.98 5.54
CA PRO A 255 -34.78 -20.62 5.45
C PRO A 255 -35.38 -20.86 4.06
N ASP A 256 -34.53 -20.87 3.02
CA ASP A 256 -34.92 -21.07 1.63
C ASP A 256 -33.78 -21.80 0.89
N LEU A 257 -34.10 -22.97 0.35
CA LEU A 257 -33.14 -23.83 -0.37
C LEU A 257 -32.65 -23.20 -1.68
N GLY A 258 -33.49 -22.41 -2.36
CA GLY A 258 -33.10 -21.70 -3.58
C GLY A 258 -32.08 -20.61 -3.29
N LYS A 259 -32.31 -19.79 -2.26
CA LYS A 259 -31.34 -18.78 -1.81
C LYS A 259 -30.06 -19.39 -1.25
N HIS A 260 -30.16 -20.52 -0.55
CA HIS A 260 -29.00 -21.26 -0.06
C HIS A 260 -28.11 -21.77 -1.20
N ARG A 261 -28.73 -22.22 -2.30
CA ARG A 261 -28.02 -22.62 -3.52
C ARG A 261 -27.22 -21.47 -4.12
N LEU A 262 -27.81 -20.28 -4.22
CA LEU A 262 -27.10 -19.07 -4.69
C LEU A 262 -25.99 -18.64 -3.72
N ALA A 263 -26.19 -18.82 -2.41
CA ALA A 263 -25.17 -18.53 -1.39
C ALA A 263 -23.96 -19.47 -1.51
N LEU A 264 -24.18 -20.76 -1.76
CA LEU A 264 -23.12 -21.74 -2.05
C LEU A 264 -22.31 -21.34 -3.28
N LEU A 265 -22.98 -20.95 -4.37
CA LEU A 265 -22.33 -20.48 -5.59
C LEU A 265 -21.52 -19.20 -5.35
N ALA A 266 -22.05 -18.27 -4.56
CA ALA A 266 -21.34 -17.04 -4.21
C ALA A 266 -20.07 -17.33 -3.38
N ALA A 267 -20.10 -18.35 -2.53
CA ALA A 267 -18.94 -18.86 -1.79
C ALA A 267 -18.00 -19.75 -2.63
N ARG A 268 -18.25 -19.89 -3.95
CA ARG A 268 -17.54 -20.80 -4.87
C ARG A 268 -17.53 -22.25 -4.38
N ARG A 269 -18.69 -22.71 -3.91
CA ARG A 269 -18.91 -24.09 -3.50
C ARG A 269 -19.96 -24.73 -4.39
N CYS A 270 -19.83 -26.04 -4.59
CA CYS A 270 -20.79 -26.80 -5.36
C CYS A 270 -22.16 -26.72 -4.69
N PRO A 271 -23.24 -26.43 -5.42
CA PRO A 271 -24.57 -26.31 -4.83
C PRO A 271 -25.13 -27.61 -4.24
N SER A 272 -24.53 -28.76 -4.55
CA SER A 272 -25.00 -30.08 -4.12
C SER A 272 -24.11 -30.66 -3.01
N CYS A 273 -22.82 -30.86 -3.30
CA CYS A 273 -21.87 -31.43 -2.33
C CYS A 273 -21.15 -30.38 -1.46
N ALA A 274 -21.37 -29.08 -1.70
CA ALA A 274 -20.71 -27.96 -1.01
C ALA A 274 -19.17 -27.97 -1.04
N ASP A 275 -18.56 -28.80 -1.88
CA ASP A 275 -17.12 -28.83 -2.07
C ASP A 275 -16.63 -27.61 -2.86
N ARG A 276 -15.36 -27.23 -2.70
CA ARG A 276 -14.83 -26.00 -3.31
C ARG A 276 -14.73 -26.15 -4.83
N LEU A 277 -15.33 -25.21 -5.55
CA LEU A 277 -15.23 -25.13 -7.01
C LEU A 277 -13.90 -24.47 -7.37
N VAL A 278 -13.03 -25.23 -8.02
CA VAL A 278 -11.80 -24.73 -8.64
C VAL A 278 -12.11 -24.54 -10.13
N THR A 279 -12.68 -23.40 -10.48
CA THR A 279 -13.08 -23.11 -11.86
C THR A 279 -11.85 -22.80 -12.72
N HIS A 280 -11.47 -23.80 -13.53
CA HIS A 280 -10.64 -23.63 -14.70
C HIS A 280 -11.56 -23.33 -15.90
N GLU A 281 -11.31 -22.20 -16.57
CA GLU A 281 -11.80 -21.89 -17.92
C GLU A 281 -13.27 -22.16 -18.26
N GLY A 282 -14.20 -21.85 -17.36
CA GLY A 282 -15.63 -21.98 -17.65
C GLY A 282 -16.16 -23.41 -17.58
N GLU A 283 -15.40 -24.34 -16.97
CA GLU A 283 -15.92 -25.65 -16.60
C GLU A 283 -17.19 -25.49 -15.75
N THR A 284 -18.28 -26.03 -16.29
CA THR A 284 -19.61 -25.94 -15.69
C THR A 284 -19.86 -27.06 -14.70
N THR A 285 -18.96 -28.02 -14.50
CA THR A 285 -19.18 -29.20 -13.65
C THR A 285 -18.28 -29.22 -12.42
N CYS A 286 -18.80 -29.76 -11.32
CA CYS A 286 -18.03 -29.90 -10.09
C CYS A 286 -17.03 -31.06 -10.21
N PRO A 287 -15.73 -30.88 -9.89
CA PRO A 287 -14.74 -31.96 -9.99
C PRO A 287 -15.03 -33.12 -9.01
N SER A 288 -15.61 -32.82 -7.85
CA SER A 288 -15.86 -33.83 -6.79
C SER A 288 -17.11 -34.68 -7.03
N CYS A 289 -18.22 -34.08 -7.48
CA CYS A 289 -19.50 -34.80 -7.63
C CYS A 289 -20.03 -34.87 -9.07
N ARG A 290 -19.31 -34.26 -10.03
CA ARG A 290 -19.63 -34.16 -11.47
C ARG A 290 -20.99 -33.53 -11.81
N GLN A 291 -21.69 -32.95 -10.84
CA GLN A 291 -22.92 -32.22 -11.10
C GLN A 291 -22.67 -30.85 -11.73
N PRO A 292 -23.59 -30.36 -12.58
CA PRO A 292 -23.51 -29.02 -13.16
C PRO A 292 -23.66 -27.96 -12.06
N THR A 293 -22.85 -26.91 -12.19
CA THR A 293 -22.74 -25.77 -11.28
C THR A 293 -23.99 -24.90 -11.38
N PHE A 294 -24.48 -24.67 -12.60
CA PHE A 294 -25.73 -23.98 -12.89
C PHE A 294 -26.67 -24.94 -13.62
N ARG A 295 -27.96 -24.92 -13.29
CA ARG A 295 -29.00 -25.75 -13.94
C ARG A 295 -29.31 -25.24 -15.33
N ASP A 296 -29.48 -23.93 -15.45
CA ASP A 296 -29.98 -23.26 -16.64
C ASP A 296 -29.52 -21.79 -16.70
N GLN A 297 -29.88 -21.11 -17.79
CA GLN A 297 -29.55 -19.71 -17.99
C GLN A 297 -30.33 -18.79 -17.03
N GLU A 298 -31.51 -19.20 -16.58
CA GLU A 298 -32.32 -18.43 -15.62
C GLU A 298 -31.69 -18.41 -14.22
N GLU A 299 -31.12 -19.54 -13.77
CA GLU A 299 -30.35 -19.60 -12.53
C GLU A 299 -29.10 -18.72 -12.60
N ALA A 300 -28.40 -18.70 -13.74
CA ALA A 300 -27.25 -17.81 -13.94
C ALA A 300 -27.64 -16.32 -13.87
N LYS A 301 -28.78 -15.93 -14.46
CA LYS A 301 -29.33 -14.55 -14.36
C LYS A 301 -29.75 -14.22 -12.92
N SER A 302 -30.37 -15.17 -12.23
CA SER A 302 -30.78 -15.03 -10.82
C SER A 302 -29.57 -14.88 -9.90
N PHE A 303 -28.49 -15.60 -10.18
CA PHE A 303 -27.21 -15.46 -9.49
C PHE A 303 -26.59 -14.07 -9.67
N VAL A 304 -26.59 -13.52 -10.89
CA VAL A 304 -26.11 -12.14 -11.12
C VAL A 304 -26.92 -11.14 -10.29
N ARG A 305 -28.26 -11.21 -10.31
CA ARG A 305 -29.12 -10.34 -9.49
C ARG A 305 -28.82 -10.47 -7.99
N TYR A 306 -28.56 -11.69 -7.51
CA TYR A 306 -28.17 -11.94 -6.13
C TYR A 306 -26.84 -11.25 -5.77
N VAL A 307 -25.84 -11.31 -6.65
CA VAL A 307 -24.55 -10.64 -6.45
C VAL A 307 -24.71 -9.11 -6.50
N ASP A 308 -25.49 -8.58 -7.44
CA ASP A 308 -25.76 -7.14 -7.62
C ASP A 308 -26.40 -6.56 -6.34
N ALA A 309 -27.39 -7.25 -5.77
CA ALA A 309 -28.05 -6.83 -4.53
C ALA A 309 -27.08 -6.80 -3.33
N ARG A 310 -26.14 -7.74 -3.27
CA ARG A 310 -25.10 -7.76 -2.22
C ARG A 310 -24.07 -6.67 -2.41
N LEU A 311 -23.75 -6.30 -3.65
CA LEU A 311 -22.91 -5.16 -3.92
C LEU A 311 -23.58 -3.87 -3.44
N ALA A 312 -24.85 -3.66 -3.78
CA ALA A 312 -25.61 -2.48 -3.37
C ALA A 312 -25.62 -2.32 -1.84
N ALA A 313 -25.80 -3.41 -1.10
CA ALA A 313 -25.74 -3.40 0.37
C ALA A 313 -24.36 -3.01 0.94
N LEU A 314 -23.27 -3.19 0.18
CA LEU A 314 -21.90 -2.85 0.61
C LEU A 314 -21.45 -1.45 0.20
N VAL A 315 -22.20 -0.76 -0.67
CA VAL A 315 -21.86 0.61 -1.12
C VAL A 315 -21.60 1.57 0.04
N PRO A 316 -22.43 1.64 1.11
CA PRO A 316 -22.16 2.55 2.23
C PRO A 316 -20.83 2.26 2.92
N VAL A 317 -20.44 0.99 3.03
CA VAL A 317 -19.16 0.57 3.63
C VAL A 317 -18.00 1.01 2.75
N PHE A 318 -18.14 0.92 1.43
CA PHE A 318 -17.12 1.41 0.49
C PHE A 318 -17.01 2.93 0.48
N VAL A 319 -18.11 3.66 0.67
CA VAL A 319 -18.09 5.11 0.89
C VAL A 319 -17.28 5.45 2.14
N LEU A 320 -17.54 4.76 3.25
CA LEU A 320 -16.81 4.97 4.51
C LEU A 320 -15.31 4.70 4.34
N PHE A 321 -14.95 3.61 3.65
CA PHE A 321 -13.54 3.35 3.33
C PHE A 321 -12.93 4.40 2.41
N GLY A 322 -13.69 4.95 1.46
CA GLY A 322 -13.20 6.00 0.57
C GLY A 322 -12.75 7.29 1.27
N LEU A 323 -13.18 7.54 2.50
CA LEU A 323 -12.73 8.66 3.32
C LEU A 323 -11.29 8.50 3.82
N VAL A 324 -10.76 7.27 3.83
CA VAL A 324 -9.39 6.97 4.25
C VAL A 324 -8.51 6.76 3.01
N PRO A 325 -7.61 7.71 2.67
CA PRO A 325 -6.74 7.58 1.50
C PRO A 325 -5.90 6.31 1.56
N ILE A 326 -5.67 5.69 0.39
CA ILE A 326 -4.86 4.49 0.14
C ILE A 326 -5.36 3.24 0.89
N LEU A 327 -5.32 3.24 2.22
CA LEU A 327 -5.74 2.15 3.10
C LEU A 327 -7.20 1.78 2.90
N GLY A 328 -8.07 2.78 2.75
CA GLY A 328 -9.49 2.57 2.50
C GLY A 328 -9.76 1.88 1.17
N LEU A 329 -9.09 2.28 0.09
CA LEU A 329 -9.20 1.61 -1.20
C LEU A 329 -8.74 0.14 -1.12
N CYS A 330 -7.60 -0.10 -0.47
CA CYS A 330 -7.09 -1.45 -0.25
C CYS A 330 -8.10 -2.31 0.53
N ALA A 331 -8.63 -1.79 1.64
CA ALA A 331 -9.63 -2.46 2.46
C ALA A 331 -10.92 -2.73 1.66
N ALA A 332 -11.41 -1.76 0.90
CA ALA A 332 -12.60 -1.88 0.06
C ALA A 332 -12.42 -2.97 -1.01
N LEU A 333 -11.26 -3.04 -1.65
CA LEU A 333 -10.97 -4.06 -2.67
C LEU A 333 -10.80 -5.47 -2.10
N VAL A 334 -10.23 -5.59 -0.90
CA VAL A 334 -10.17 -6.86 -0.17
C VAL A 334 -11.59 -7.27 0.23
N LEU A 335 -12.37 -6.36 0.81
CA LEU A 335 -13.75 -6.62 1.20
C LEU A 335 -14.61 -7.04 0.01
N TYR A 336 -14.51 -6.36 -1.13
CA TYR A 336 -15.19 -6.75 -2.37
C TYR A 336 -14.78 -8.15 -2.84
N LYS A 337 -13.51 -8.53 -2.70
CA LYS A 337 -12.98 -9.85 -3.12
C LYS A 337 -13.45 -10.99 -2.24
N ILE A 338 -13.58 -10.77 -0.93
CA ILE A 338 -14.04 -11.79 0.02
C ILE A 338 -15.58 -11.85 0.09
N SER A 339 -16.27 -10.77 -0.27
CA SER A 339 -17.72 -10.72 -0.21
C SER A 339 -18.37 -11.47 -1.37
N PRO A 340 -19.66 -11.84 -1.22
CA PRO A 340 -20.46 -12.40 -2.30
C PRO A 340 -20.48 -11.55 -3.57
N ALA A 341 -20.30 -10.23 -3.46
CA ALA A 341 -20.26 -9.30 -4.59
C ALA A 341 -19.10 -9.57 -5.57
N GLY A 342 -17.98 -10.13 -5.07
CA GLY A 342 -16.81 -10.49 -5.88
C GLY A 342 -16.84 -11.92 -6.44
N ALA A 343 -17.93 -12.66 -6.26
CA ALA A 343 -18.03 -14.07 -6.63
C ALA A 343 -17.89 -14.30 -8.14
N LEU A 344 -18.45 -13.39 -8.97
CA LEU A 344 -18.46 -13.48 -10.44
C LEU A 344 -17.07 -13.69 -11.03
N GLY A 345 -16.05 -12.99 -10.51
CA GLY A 345 -14.67 -13.09 -11.00
C GLY A 345 -14.03 -14.48 -10.79
N GLY A 346 -14.63 -15.35 -9.98
CA GLY A 346 -14.20 -16.74 -9.83
C GLY A 346 -14.53 -17.60 -11.05
N PHE A 347 -15.60 -17.29 -11.76
CA PHE A 347 -16.11 -18.06 -12.91
C PHE A 347 -15.54 -17.57 -14.25
N VAL A 348 -14.67 -16.55 -14.23
CA VAL A 348 -14.11 -15.92 -15.43
C VAL A 348 -12.73 -16.51 -15.76
N GLY A 349 -12.45 -16.73 -17.05
CA GLY A 349 -11.21 -17.36 -17.55
C GLY A 349 -9.91 -16.62 -17.19
N TRP A 350 -8.77 -17.32 -17.27
CA TRP A 350 -7.46 -16.81 -16.83
C TRP A 350 -7.00 -15.55 -17.57
N ARG A 351 -7.21 -15.47 -18.90
CA ARG A 351 -6.85 -14.29 -19.71
C ARG A 351 -7.54 -13.00 -19.21
N HIS A 352 -8.80 -13.12 -18.84
CA HIS A 352 -9.56 -12.02 -18.25
C HIS A 352 -9.09 -11.69 -16.83
N ARG A 353 -8.69 -12.69 -16.03
CA ARG A 353 -8.08 -12.48 -14.72
C ARG A 353 -6.78 -11.67 -14.81
N LEU A 354 -5.93 -11.93 -15.80
CA LEU A 354 -4.71 -11.14 -16.01
C LEU A 354 -5.03 -9.69 -16.34
N ARG A 355 -5.97 -9.44 -17.27
CA ARG A 355 -6.38 -8.07 -17.61
C ARG A 355 -7.07 -7.35 -16.44
N THR A 356 -7.81 -8.06 -15.57
CA THR A 356 -8.36 -7.44 -14.33
C THR A 356 -7.25 -7.01 -13.37
N ARG A 357 -6.15 -7.78 -13.28
CA ARG A 357 -5.01 -7.43 -12.42
C ARG A 357 -4.33 -6.17 -12.92
N VAL A 358 -4.04 -6.09 -14.23
CA VAL A 358 -3.38 -4.92 -14.83
C VAL A 358 -4.25 -3.68 -14.68
N LEU A 359 -5.55 -3.76 -15.02
CA LEU A 359 -6.47 -2.63 -14.88
C LEU A 359 -6.59 -2.17 -13.43
N ARG A 360 -6.62 -3.11 -12.47
CA ARG A 360 -6.64 -2.78 -11.03
C ARG A 360 -5.33 -2.13 -10.58
N GLY A 361 -4.19 -2.59 -11.08
CA GLY A 361 -2.87 -1.99 -10.79
C GLY A 361 -2.78 -0.56 -11.32
N LEU A 362 -3.20 -0.33 -12.57
CA LEU A 362 -3.27 1.00 -13.18
C LEU A 362 -4.26 1.91 -12.43
N ALA A 363 -5.42 1.39 -12.02
CA ALA A 363 -6.37 2.16 -11.25
C ALA A 363 -5.80 2.53 -9.87
N MET A 364 -5.20 1.59 -9.14
CA MET A 364 -4.53 1.88 -7.86
C MET A 364 -3.43 2.94 -8.01
N LEU A 365 -2.64 2.85 -9.09
CA LEU A 365 -1.58 3.82 -9.38
C LEU A 365 -2.17 5.20 -9.67
N ALA A 366 -3.16 5.31 -10.56
CA ALA A 366 -3.83 6.57 -10.88
C ALA A 366 -4.51 7.19 -9.66
N LEU A 367 -5.12 6.37 -8.79
CA LEU A 367 -5.74 6.80 -7.55
C LEU A 367 -4.75 7.29 -6.50
N ALA A 368 -3.56 6.67 -6.40
CA ALA A 368 -2.53 7.12 -5.49
C ALA A 368 -2.11 8.57 -5.80
N PHE A 369 -2.17 8.99 -7.08
CA PHE A 369 -1.95 10.37 -7.49
C PHE A 369 -3.14 11.31 -7.19
N LEU A 370 -4.36 10.78 -7.09
CA LEU A 370 -5.61 11.56 -6.90
C LEU A 370 -6.09 11.66 -5.45
N GLN A 371 -5.42 10.98 -4.51
CA GLN A 371 -5.89 10.82 -3.13
C GLN A 371 -5.57 11.90 -2.07
N PRO A 372 -4.95 13.07 -2.35
CA PRO A 372 -4.82 14.09 -1.30
C PRO A 372 -6.16 14.70 -0.86
N VAL A 373 -7.26 14.49 -1.62
CA VAL A 373 -8.60 14.99 -1.29
C VAL A 373 -9.55 13.83 -0.91
N PRO A 374 -10.09 13.78 0.32
CA PRO A 374 -10.93 12.67 0.81
C PRO A 374 -12.17 12.38 -0.05
N VAL A 375 -12.82 13.43 -0.58
CA VAL A 375 -14.02 13.30 -1.43
C VAL A 375 -13.68 12.62 -2.76
N VAL A 376 -12.51 12.92 -3.33
CA VAL A 376 -12.02 12.27 -4.56
C VAL A 376 -11.74 10.79 -4.28
N GLY A 377 -11.25 10.46 -3.08
CA GLY A 377 -11.07 9.09 -2.61
C GLY A 377 -12.36 8.26 -2.67
N VAL A 378 -13.48 8.80 -2.18
CA VAL A 378 -14.80 8.14 -2.22
C VAL A 378 -15.24 7.83 -3.64
N LEU A 379 -15.25 8.85 -4.52
CA LEU A 379 -15.68 8.68 -5.90
C LEU A 379 -14.84 7.64 -6.63
N ALA A 380 -13.53 7.66 -6.39
CA ALA A 380 -12.62 6.78 -7.08
C ALA A 380 -12.68 5.33 -6.55
N VAL A 381 -12.90 5.10 -5.25
CA VAL A 381 -13.23 3.76 -4.72
C VAL A 381 -14.48 3.20 -5.38
N LEU A 382 -15.57 3.99 -5.43
CA LEU A 382 -16.82 3.57 -6.05
C LEU A 382 -16.65 3.29 -7.55
N ALA A 383 -15.95 4.17 -8.27
CA ALA A 383 -15.68 3.99 -9.70
C ALA A 383 -14.92 2.68 -9.97
N VAL A 384 -13.85 2.39 -9.20
CA VAL A 384 -13.08 1.15 -9.38
C VAL A 384 -13.93 -0.08 -9.12
N ILE A 385 -14.70 -0.09 -8.04
CA ILE A 385 -15.57 -1.23 -7.72
C ILE A 385 -16.64 -1.41 -8.80
N ALA A 386 -17.26 -0.33 -9.25
CA ALA A 386 -18.25 -0.36 -10.33
C ALA A 386 -17.65 -0.91 -11.64
N ILE A 387 -16.47 -0.43 -12.05
CA ILE A 387 -15.78 -0.89 -13.27
C ILE A 387 -15.45 -2.38 -13.16
N VAL A 388 -14.83 -2.80 -12.04
CA VAL A 388 -14.44 -4.20 -11.83
C VAL A 388 -15.67 -5.11 -11.84
N HIS A 389 -16.77 -4.68 -11.21
CA HIS A 389 -17.99 -5.44 -11.12
C HIS A 389 -18.73 -5.51 -12.46
N ALA A 390 -18.95 -4.38 -13.13
CA ALA A 390 -19.58 -4.32 -14.45
C ALA A 390 -18.81 -5.18 -15.46
N TRP A 391 -17.48 -5.17 -15.40
CA TRP A 391 -16.66 -5.98 -16.28
C TRP A 391 -16.77 -7.48 -15.96
N ALA A 392 -16.73 -7.86 -14.68
CA ALA A 392 -16.94 -9.25 -14.26
C ALA A 392 -18.32 -9.78 -14.68
N ARG A 393 -19.37 -8.96 -14.54
CA ARG A 393 -20.74 -9.27 -14.96
C ARG A 393 -20.84 -9.51 -16.46
N ARG A 394 -20.27 -8.62 -17.28
CA ARG A 394 -20.25 -8.78 -18.74
C ARG A 394 -19.50 -10.03 -19.18
N SER A 395 -18.32 -10.27 -18.60
CA SER A 395 -17.52 -11.46 -18.92
C SER A 395 -18.24 -12.76 -18.52
N PHE A 396 -18.84 -12.81 -17.34
CA PHE A 396 -19.59 -13.98 -16.89
C PHE A 396 -20.76 -14.32 -17.83
N LEU A 397 -21.58 -13.32 -18.17
CA LEU A 397 -22.72 -13.52 -19.06
C LEU A 397 -22.28 -13.94 -20.48
N ALA A 398 -21.19 -13.36 -21.00
CA ALA A 398 -20.66 -13.72 -22.31
C ALA A 398 -20.09 -15.15 -22.37
N THR A 399 -19.48 -15.64 -21.29
CA THR A 399 -19.04 -17.03 -21.20
C THR A 399 -20.25 -17.97 -21.16
N PHE A 400 -21.25 -17.64 -20.36
CA PHE A 400 -22.44 -18.48 -20.20
C PHE A 400 -23.34 -18.53 -21.46
N SER A 401 -23.43 -17.44 -22.22
CA SER A 401 -24.18 -17.42 -23.47
C SER A 401 -23.52 -18.29 -24.55
N LYS A 402 -22.19 -18.35 -24.58
CA LYS A 402 -21.46 -19.23 -25.52
C LYS A 402 -21.64 -20.69 -25.17
N SER A 403 -21.46 -21.07 -23.90
CA SER A 403 -21.62 -22.45 -23.45
C SER A 403 -23.06 -22.96 -23.59
N ALA A 404 -24.07 -22.10 -23.47
CA ALA A 404 -25.48 -22.47 -23.65
C ALA A 404 -25.84 -22.76 -25.13
N GLY A 405 -25.11 -22.19 -26.10
CA GLY A 405 -25.32 -22.46 -27.52
C GLY A 405 -24.70 -23.77 -28.01
N GLU A 406 -23.79 -24.36 -27.23
CA GLU A 406 -23.02 -25.56 -27.60
C GLU A 406 -23.65 -26.85 -27.04
N VAL A 407 -24.55 -26.73 -26.05
CA VAL A 407 -25.37 -27.84 -25.57
C VAL A 407 -26.55 -28.01 -26.54
N ALA A 408 -26.31 -28.76 -27.62
CA ALA A 408 -27.36 -29.20 -28.53
C ALA A 408 -28.50 -29.88 -27.73
N PRO A 409 -29.77 -29.66 -28.10
CA PRO A 409 -30.89 -30.29 -27.41
C PRO A 409 -30.69 -31.81 -27.41
N ALA A 410 -30.84 -32.43 -26.23
CA ALA A 410 -30.79 -33.87 -26.08
C ALA A 410 -31.73 -34.52 -27.12
N PRO A 411 -31.29 -35.59 -27.81
CA PRO A 411 -32.12 -36.25 -28.81
C PRO A 411 -33.46 -36.64 -28.16
N ALA A 412 -34.56 -36.28 -28.82
CA ALA A 412 -35.90 -36.60 -28.37
C ALA A 412 -35.99 -38.11 -28.09
N PRO A 413 -36.66 -38.53 -26.99
CA PRO A 413 -36.83 -39.95 -26.70
C PRO A 413 -37.50 -40.59 -27.92
N ALA A 414 -36.83 -41.61 -28.48
CA ALA A 414 -37.35 -42.38 -29.60
C ALA A 414 -38.75 -42.86 -29.22
N ALA A 415 -39.76 -42.35 -29.93
CA ALA A 415 -41.12 -42.82 -29.81
C ALA A 415 -41.11 -44.33 -30.06
N GLY A 416 -41.57 -45.08 -29.06
CA GLY A 416 -41.59 -46.53 -29.09
C GLY A 416 -42.25 -47.05 -30.37
N ALA A 417 -41.52 -47.93 -31.05
CA ALA A 417 -42.11 -48.87 -31.98
C ALA A 417 -42.98 -49.84 -31.18
N THR A 418 -44.29 -49.65 -31.24
CA THR A 418 -45.27 -50.70 -30.92
C THR A 418 -45.34 -51.62 -32.12
N GLY A 419 -44.79 -52.83 -31.97
CA GLY A 419 -45.10 -53.99 -32.79
C GLY A 419 -46.23 -54.81 -32.18
#